data_AF-A0A899G0R7-F1
#
_entry.id   AF-A0A899G0R7-F1
#
_cell.length_a   1.000
_cell.length_b   1.000
_cell.length_c   1.000
_cell.angle_alpha   90.00
_cell.angle_beta   90.00
_cell.angle_gamma   90.00
#
_symmetry.space_group_name_H-M   'P 1'
#
loop_
_entity.id
_entity.type
_entity.pdbx_description
1 polymer ?
#
loop_
_entity_poly.entity_id
_entity_poly.type
_entity_poly.pdbx_seq_one_letter_code
_entity_poly.pdbx_strand_id
1 'polypeptide(L)'
;MAALPDKSWVEAALCFWRASLALGKDQDVVKATDEQLALVQAVLKGFVSWEAWVLPVLFAVCRDLEILACRADAVLRRRNEKAEKSEEAARMINKAFTMCITDRYGSGKNIYFKINKFSLSKNVLRAIEVSEMPPLECFPKSHVVTYKYYLGVSAFLNEEYTVAETELMASLELCEKNSAKNLKYLADTHVSCSDAYLDIAEDAIQCLVVEYIRKGDLKRYDQLLMEREKELMGKRIYLAIERIRDMCMRNLFRRVFILNQRSTKIPIDQFHIALKHAGLDIEIAETECFLANMIYKGFIKGYIHQGRQMVILSVKDPFPKTVKLSNLLI
;
A
#
# COMPACT_ATOMS: atom_id res chain seq x y z
N MET A 1 33.34 -46.24 6.08
CA MET A 1 32.81 -44.89 6.33
C MET A 1 32.40 -44.30 4.99
N ALA A 2 31.13 -44.39 4.63
CA ALA A 2 30.63 -43.74 3.43
C ALA A 2 30.80 -42.23 3.59
N ALA A 3 31.52 -41.59 2.67
CA ALA A 3 31.60 -40.14 2.60
C ALA A 3 30.17 -39.60 2.52
N LEU A 4 29.82 -38.63 3.37
CA LEU A 4 28.55 -37.91 3.26
C LEU A 4 28.41 -37.41 1.81
N PRO A 5 27.34 -37.80 1.10
CA PRO A 5 27.30 -37.70 -0.37
C PRO A 5 27.26 -36.26 -0.91
N ASP A 6 27.07 -35.26 -0.05
CA ASP A 6 27.14 -33.85 -0.43
C ASP A 6 27.57 -32.97 0.76
N LYS A 7 28.71 -32.27 0.60
CA LYS A 7 29.26 -31.38 1.64
C LYS A 7 28.38 -30.14 1.88
N SER A 8 27.52 -29.78 0.93
CA SER A 8 26.65 -28.61 1.05
C SER A 8 25.60 -28.75 2.16
N TRP A 9 25.07 -29.97 2.38
CA TRP A 9 24.13 -30.25 3.48
C TRP A 9 24.79 -30.12 4.86
N VAL A 10 26.08 -30.42 4.95
CA VAL A 10 26.84 -30.30 6.20
C VAL A 10 26.96 -28.84 6.59
N GLU A 11 27.30 -27.95 5.65
CA GLU A 11 27.36 -26.50 5.89
C GLU A 11 26.01 -25.95 6.33
N ALA A 12 24.92 -26.31 5.65
CA ALA A 12 23.57 -25.88 6.03
C ALA A 12 23.17 -26.38 7.42
N ALA A 13 23.38 -27.67 7.74
CA ALA A 13 23.05 -28.21 9.06
C ALA A 13 23.86 -27.53 10.18
N LEU A 14 25.14 -27.24 9.95
CA LEU A 14 25.99 -26.54 10.91
C LEU A 14 25.48 -25.12 11.18
N CYS A 15 25.13 -24.36 10.14
CA CYS A 15 24.57 -23.01 10.30
C CYS A 15 23.22 -23.05 11.06
N PHE A 16 22.37 -24.04 10.79
CA PHE A 16 21.10 -24.22 11.51
C PHE A 16 21.32 -24.43 13.02
N TRP A 17 22.28 -25.28 13.39
CA TRP A 17 22.59 -25.50 14.81
C TRP A 17 23.22 -24.27 15.47
N ARG A 18 24.06 -23.50 14.76
CA ARG A 18 24.62 -22.24 15.27
C ARG A 18 23.53 -21.19 15.51
N ALA A 19 22.61 -21.02 14.56
CA ALA A 19 21.47 -20.12 14.72
C ALA A 19 20.58 -20.54 15.89
N SER A 20 20.30 -21.84 16.02
CA SER A 20 19.51 -22.40 17.12
C SER A 20 20.21 -22.23 18.49
N LEU A 21 21.53 -22.40 18.54
CA LEU A 21 22.31 -22.22 19.77
C LEU A 21 22.39 -20.74 20.18
N ALA A 22 22.57 -19.83 19.22
CA ALA A 22 22.54 -18.40 19.46
C ALA A 22 21.17 -17.94 20.00
N LEU A 23 20.07 -18.48 19.46
CA LEU A 23 18.73 -18.15 19.91
C LEU A 23 18.38 -18.77 21.27
N GLY A 24 18.73 -20.04 21.48
CA GLY A 24 18.34 -20.80 22.67
C GLY A 24 19.25 -20.58 23.87
N LYS A 25 20.57 -20.75 23.67
CA LYS A 25 21.56 -20.73 24.77
C LYS A 25 22.09 -19.33 25.03
N ASP A 26 22.49 -18.62 23.98
CA ASP A 26 23.09 -17.29 24.11
C ASP A 26 22.01 -16.20 24.28
N GLN A 27 20.75 -16.51 23.96
CA GLN A 27 19.61 -15.58 23.90
C GLN A 27 19.91 -14.32 23.07
N ASP A 28 20.83 -14.44 22.11
CA ASP A 28 21.28 -13.34 21.27
C ASP A 28 20.60 -13.44 19.90
N VAL A 29 19.54 -12.64 19.75
CA VAL A 29 18.74 -12.58 18.53
C VAL A 29 19.54 -12.01 17.36
N VAL A 30 20.46 -11.07 17.60
CA VAL A 30 21.24 -10.43 16.52
C VAL A 30 22.22 -11.46 15.94
N LYS A 31 22.96 -12.15 16.83
CA LYS A 31 23.84 -13.25 16.44
C LYS A 31 23.08 -14.40 15.76
N ALA A 32 21.88 -14.73 16.26
CA ALA A 32 21.03 -15.73 15.61
C ALA A 32 20.61 -15.32 14.19
N THR A 33 20.33 -14.03 13.96
CA THR A 33 20.04 -13.52 12.60
C THR A 33 21.24 -13.65 11.67
N ASP A 34 22.46 -13.39 12.15
CA ASP A 34 23.68 -13.52 11.33
C ASP A 34 23.95 -14.97 10.93
N GLU A 35 23.80 -15.91 11.86
CA GLU A 35 23.91 -17.35 11.58
C GLU A 35 22.78 -17.84 10.67
N GLN A 36 21.58 -17.26 10.79
CA GLN A 36 20.46 -17.55 9.89
C GLN A 36 20.71 -17.00 8.47
N LEU A 37 21.34 -15.83 8.32
CA LEU A 37 21.77 -15.31 7.01
C LEU A 37 22.78 -16.27 6.36
N ALA A 38 23.74 -16.77 7.14
CA ALA A 38 24.69 -17.77 6.69
C ALA A 38 23.99 -19.09 6.30
N LEU A 39 22.98 -19.52 7.06
CA LEU A 39 22.16 -20.68 6.72
C LEU A 39 21.46 -20.51 5.36
N VAL A 40 20.77 -19.38 5.14
CA VAL A 40 20.10 -19.14 3.85
C VAL A 40 21.13 -19.13 2.72
N GLN A 41 22.29 -18.52 2.91
CA GLN A 41 23.35 -18.52 1.91
C GLN A 41 23.89 -19.94 1.62
N ALA A 42 24.06 -20.79 2.63
CA ALA A 42 24.47 -22.18 2.47
C ALA A 42 23.42 -23.01 1.73
N VAL A 43 22.14 -22.84 2.09
CA VAL A 43 20.99 -23.46 1.40
C VAL A 43 20.96 -23.03 -0.07
N LEU A 44 21.16 -21.74 -0.38
CA LEU A 44 21.19 -21.26 -1.77
C LEU A 44 22.36 -21.84 -2.58
N LYS A 45 23.54 -22.02 -1.98
CA LYS A 45 24.66 -22.71 -2.65
C LYS A 45 24.29 -24.15 -2.99
N GLY A 46 23.69 -24.87 -2.04
CA GLY A 46 23.25 -26.25 -2.24
C GLY A 46 22.06 -26.39 -3.19
N PHE A 47 21.19 -25.38 -3.23
CA PHE A 47 19.98 -25.37 -4.06
C PHE A 47 20.27 -25.57 -5.56
N VAL A 48 21.46 -25.18 -6.04
CA VAL A 48 21.88 -25.41 -7.43
C VAL A 48 22.13 -26.89 -7.74
N SER A 49 22.53 -27.67 -6.74
CA SER A 49 22.87 -29.10 -6.87
C SER A 49 21.82 -30.04 -6.31
N TRP A 50 20.88 -29.53 -5.51
CA TRP A 50 19.88 -30.33 -4.82
C TRP A 50 18.64 -30.60 -5.67
N GLU A 51 17.94 -31.68 -5.32
CA GLU A 51 16.67 -32.04 -5.94
C GLU A 51 15.54 -31.07 -5.54
N ALA A 52 14.49 -31.01 -6.36
CA ALA A 52 13.38 -30.07 -6.21
C ALA A 52 12.60 -30.18 -4.88
N TRP A 53 12.70 -31.30 -4.15
CA TRP A 53 12.03 -31.47 -2.86
C TRP A 53 12.54 -30.53 -1.77
N VAL A 54 13.71 -29.89 -1.95
CA VAL A 54 14.33 -29.01 -0.95
C VAL A 54 13.67 -27.63 -0.88
N LEU A 55 12.76 -27.33 -1.81
CA LEU A 55 12.04 -26.06 -1.85
C LEU A 55 11.32 -25.67 -0.53
N PRO A 56 10.61 -26.57 0.20
CA PRO A 56 10.03 -26.24 1.51
C PRO A 56 11.08 -25.88 2.57
N VAL A 57 12.31 -26.41 2.46
CA VAL A 57 13.43 -26.05 3.34
C VAL A 57 13.85 -24.62 3.07
N LEU A 58 14.01 -24.23 1.80
CA LEU A 58 14.32 -22.84 1.41
C LEU A 58 13.26 -21.86 1.95
N PHE A 59 11.96 -22.21 1.84
CA PHE A 59 10.90 -21.38 2.41
C PHE A 59 10.97 -21.26 3.93
N ALA A 60 11.23 -22.37 4.64
CA ALA A 60 11.34 -22.35 6.08
C ALA A 60 12.49 -21.43 6.54
N VAL A 61 13.68 -21.57 5.94
CA VAL A 61 14.83 -20.76 6.34
C VAL A 61 14.67 -19.28 6.01
N CYS A 62 14.04 -18.94 4.88
CA CYS A 62 13.75 -17.55 4.52
C CYS A 62 12.69 -16.92 5.44
N ARG A 63 11.64 -17.65 5.80
CA ARG A 63 10.62 -17.19 6.76
C ARG A 63 11.22 -16.97 8.14
N ASP A 64 12.05 -17.90 8.60
CA ASP A 64 12.66 -17.80 9.91
C ASP A 64 13.67 -16.63 9.96
N LEU A 65 14.39 -16.37 8.84
CA LEU A 65 15.23 -15.19 8.66
C LEU A 65 14.43 -13.88 8.76
N GLU A 66 13.27 -13.78 8.10
CA GLU A 66 12.40 -12.59 8.18
C GLU A 66 11.99 -12.30 9.63
N ILE A 67 11.54 -13.33 10.36
CA ILE A 67 11.10 -13.20 11.75
C ILE A 67 12.25 -12.77 12.66
N LEU A 68 13.42 -13.41 12.52
CA LEU A 68 14.60 -13.10 13.33
C LEU A 68 15.11 -11.68 13.04
N ALA A 69 15.18 -11.28 11.77
CA ALA A 69 15.64 -9.95 11.38
C ALA A 69 14.75 -8.83 11.93
N CYS A 70 13.42 -9.00 11.88
CA CYS A 70 12.48 -8.06 12.50
C CYS A 70 12.70 -7.92 14.02
N ARG A 71 12.97 -9.04 14.70
CA ARG A 71 13.24 -9.06 16.15
C ARG A 71 14.60 -8.44 16.47
N ALA A 72 15.63 -8.73 15.68
CA ALA A 72 16.96 -8.16 15.84
C ALA A 72 16.92 -6.62 15.70
N ASP A 73 16.25 -6.10 14.68
CA ASP A 73 16.08 -4.66 14.50
C ASP A 73 15.32 -4.00 15.66
N ALA A 74 14.31 -4.68 16.24
CA ALA A 74 13.63 -4.18 17.43
C ALA A 74 14.56 -4.10 18.66
N VAL A 75 15.49 -5.04 18.80
CA VAL A 75 16.52 -5.02 19.86
C VAL A 75 17.55 -3.92 19.59
N LEU A 76 18.05 -3.80 18.36
CA LEU A 76 19.04 -2.79 17.97
C LEU A 76 18.50 -1.37 18.16
N ARG A 77 17.24 -1.11 17.76
CA ARG A 77 16.58 0.18 18.01
C ARG A 77 16.49 0.52 19.49
N ARG A 78 16.23 -0.46 20.37
CA ARG A 78 16.21 -0.24 21.83
C ARG A 78 17.60 0.07 22.39
N ARG A 79 18.65 -0.40 21.73
CA ARG A 79 20.05 -0.12 22.08
C ARG A 79 20.57 1.18 21.45
N ASN A 80 19.74 1.93 20.71
CA ASN A 80 20.17 3.05 19.86
C ASN A 80 21.27 2.68 18.85
N GLU A 81 21.27 1.43 18.40
CA GLU A 81 22.17 0.91 17.36
C GLU A 81 21.47 0.91 15.99
N LYS A 82 22.27 0.81 14.92
CA LYS A 82 21.79 0.82 13.54
C LYS A 82 21.03 -0.47 13.23
N ALA A 83 19.74 -0.35 12.95
CA ALA A 83 18.85 -1.47 12.68
C ALA A 83 18.74 -1.74 11.17
N GLU A 84 19.64 -2.58 10.63
CA GLU A 84 19.74 -2.91 9.19
C GLU A 84 19.49 -4.39 8.88
N LYS A 85 19.16 -5.21 9.90
CA LYS A 85 19.04 -6.66 9.73
C LYS A 85 17.85 -7.04 8.85
N SER A 86 16.75 -6.30 8.92
CA SER A 86 15.62 -6.51 7.99
C SER A 86 15.99 -6.21 6.54
N GLU A 87 16.84 -5.23 6.28
CA GLU A 87 17.29 -4.90 4.92
C GLU A 87 18.29 -5.94 4.38
N GLU A 88 19.17 -6.46 5.23
CA GLU A 88 20.03 -7.61 4.90
C GLU A 88 19.20 -8.86 4.56
N ALA A 89 18.19 -9.16 5.38
CA ALA A 89 17.26 -10.26 5.13
C ALA A 89 16.51 -10.08 3.80
N ALA A 90 16.02 -8.87 3.52
CA ALA A 90 15.37 -8.51 2.26
C ALA A 90 16.21 -8.87 1.04
N ARG A 91 17.49 -8.46 1.06
CA ARG A 91 18.44 -8.69 -0.04
C ARG A 91 18.68 -10.18 -0.24
N MET A 92 18.81 -10.94 0.85
CA MET A 92 19.02 -12.39 0.78
C MET A 92 17.78 -13.13 0.26
N ILE A 93 16.59 -12.76 0.72
CA ILE A 93 15.32 -13.34 0.26
C ILE A 93 15.09 -13.01 -1.22
N ASN A 94 15.40 -11.79 -1.67
CA ASN A 94 15.34 -11.43 -3.09
C ASN A 94 16.29 -12.28 -3.94
N LYS A 95 17.50 -12.56 -3.44
CA LYS A 95 18.44 -13.47 -4.12
C LYS A 95 17.88 -14.89 -4.23
N ALA A 96 17.29 -15.40 -3.14
CA ALA A 96 16.61 -16.69 -3.15
C ALA A 96 15.47 -16.73 -4.18
N PHE A 97 14.67 -15.67 -4.22
CA PHE A 97 13.56 -15.53 -5.16
C PHE A 97 14.04 -15.52 -6.62
N THR A 98 15.07 -14.74 -6.95
CA THR A 98 15.65 -14.71 -8.30
C THR A 98 16.17 -16.08 -8.72
N MET A 99 16.84 -16.81 -7.82
CA MET A 99 17.34 -18.16 -8.11
C MET A 99 16.18 -19.12 -8.45
N CYS A 100 15.07 -19.06 -7.71
CA CYS A 100 13.92 -19.90 -7.99
C CYS A 100 13.19 -19.53 -9.29
N ILE A 101 13.22 -18.27 -9.73
CA ILE A 101 12.65 -17.85 -11.03
C ILE A 101 13.50 -18.38 -12.18
N THR A 102 14.82 -18.37 -12.03
CA THR A 102 15.75 -18.80 -13.10
C THR A 102 15.86 -20.31 -13.23
N ASP A 103 15.44 -21.08 -12.21
CA ASP A 103 15.54 -22.53 -12.21
C ASP A 103 14.46 -23.16 -13.10
N ARG A 104 14.89 -23.67 -14.26
CA ARG A 104 14.03 -24.28 -15.29
C ARG A 104 13.77 -25.77 -15.08
N TYR A 105 14.43 -26.44 -14.14
CA TYR A 105 14.54 -27.91 -14.13
C TYR A 105 13.74 -28.65 -13.04
N GLY A 106 13.09 -27.96 -12.10
CA GLY A 106 12.38 -28.63 -11.01
C GLY A 106 10.96 -28.12 -10.78
N SER A 107 9.97 -28.63 -11.53
CA SER A 107 8.55 -28.49 -11.17
C SER A 107 8.15 -27.09 -10.67
N GLY A 108 8.47 -26.05 -11.48
CA GLY A 108 8.20 -24.63 -11.24
C GLY A 108 6.71 -24.26 -11.22
N LYS A 109 5.89 -24.99 -10.47
CA LYS A 109 4.44 -24.77 -10.33
C LYS A 109 4.01 -24.36 -8.92
N ASN A 110 4.87 -24.49 -7.89
CA ASN A 110 4.49 -24.32 -6.48
C ASN A 110 5.23 -23.20 -5.72
N ILE A 111 6.02 -22.36 -6.39
CA ILE A 111 7.06 -21.52 -5.74
C ILE A 111 6.58 -20.11 -5.34
N TYR A 112 5.53 -19.56 -5.92
CA TYR A 112 5.60 -18.12 -6.18
C TYR A 112 5.10 -17.16 -5.08
N PHE A 113 4.41 -17.62 -4.03
CA PHE A 113 3.64 -16.68 -3.19
C PHE A 113 3.62 -16.90 -1.68
N LYS A 114 4.42 -17.82 -1.14
CA LYS A 114 4.50 -18.02 0.32
C LYS A 114 5.47 -17.07 1.03
N ILE A 115 5.98 -16.05 0.33
CA ILE A 115 6.78 -14.96 0.90
C ILE A 115 5.80 -13.94 1.46
N ASN A 116 5.47 -14.14 2.73
CA ASN A 116 4.63 -13.25 3.50
C ASN A 116 5.38 -11.92 3.67
N LYS A 117 4.67 -10.79 3.46
CA LYS A 117 5.04 -9.42 3.87
C LYS A 117 6.28 -8.73 3.28
N PHE A 118 7.21 -9.42 2.62
CA PHE A 118 8.41 -8.79 2.03
C PHE A 118 8.29 -8.40 0.54
N SER A 119 7.17 -8.73 -0.11
CA SER A 119 6.88 -8.55 -1.54
C SER A 119 6.78 -7.09 -2.03
N LEU A 120 7.09 -6.11 -1.19
CA LEU A 120 7.00 -4.69 -1.51
C LEU A 120 8.22 -4.12 -2.25
N SER A 121 9.01 -4.95 -2.93
CA SER A 121 10.03 -4.42 -3.84
C SER A 121 9.54 -4.57 -5.28
N LYS A 122 9.53 -3.44 -6.02
CA LYS A 122 9.28 -3.42 -7.48
C LYS A 122 10.10 -4.47 -8.23
N ASN A 123 11.24 -4.88 -7.67
CA ASN A 123 12.12 -5.90 -8.22
C ASN A 123 11.48 -7.29 -8.25
N VAL A 124 10.70 -7.67 -7.23
CA VAL A 124 9.98 -8.97 -7.19
C VAL A 124 8.87 -8.96 -8.23
N LEU A 125 8.06 -7.89 -8.28
CA LEU A 125 6.98 -7.74 -9.26
C LEU A 125 7.52 -7.73 -10.70
N ARG A 126 8.60 -7.00 -10.96
CA ARG A 126 9.25 -6.98 -12.29
C ARG A 126 9.84 -8.34 -12.67
N ALA A 127 10.43 -9.06 -11.72
CA ALA A 127 10.98 -10.40 -12.00
C ALA A 127 9.89 -11.42 -12.35
N ILE A 128 8.68 -11.24 -11.79
CA ILE A 128 7.47 -12.01 -12.13
C ILE A 128 7.00 -11.66 -13.55
N GLU A 129 6.93 -10.37 -13.90
CA GLU A 129 6.50 -9.91 -15.24
C GLU A 129 7.41 -10.39 -16.38
N VAL A 130 8.72 -10.45 -16.13
CA VAL A 130 9.74 -10.83 -17.13
C VAL A 130 9.87 -12.36 -17.25
N SER A 131 9.34 -13.13 -16.30
CA SER A 131 9.43 -14.59 -16.29
C SER A 131 8.35 -15.22 -17.18
N GLU A 132 8.70 -16.29 -17.91
CA GLU A 132 7.75 -17.14 -18.66
C GLU A 132 6.92 -18.01 -17.70
N MET A 133 6.07 -17.37 -16.89
CA MET A 133 5.23 -18.08 -15.93
C MET A 133 3.95 -18.62 -16.57
N PRO A 134 3.41 -19.73 -16.04
CA PRO A 134 2.05 -20.18 -16.36
C PRO A 134 1.01 -19.08 -16.07
N PRO A 135 -0.15 -19.11 -16.75
CA PRO A 135 -1.28 -18.23 -16.45
C PRO A 135 -1.68 -18.28 -14.96
N LEU A 136 -2.21 -17.17 -14.43
CA LEU A 136 -2.54 -17.04 -13.00
C LEU A 136 -3.56 -18.10 -12.52
N GLU A 137 -4.37 -18.65 -13.44
CA GLU A 137 -5.35 -19.69 -13.19
C GLU A 137 -4.72 -21.03 -12.78
N CYS A 138 -3.44 -21.25 -13.10
CA CYS A 138 -2.71 -22.47 -12.72
C CYS A 138 -2.27 -22.48 -11.25
N PHE A 139 -2.46 -21.37 -10.51
CA PHE A 139 -2.00 -21.25 -9.13
C PHE A 139 -3.15 -21.37 -8.11
N PRO A 140 -2.85 -21.78 -6.86
CA PRO A 140 -3.83 -21.77 -5.78
C PRO A 140 -4.44 -20.38 -5.58
N LYS A 141 -5.76 -20.30 -5.40
CA LYS A 141 -6.49 -19.03 -5.21
C LYS A 141 -5.90 -18.17 -4.08
N SER A 142 -5.46 -18.78 -2.99
CA SER A 142 -4.82 -18.08 -1.86
C SER A 142 -3.58 -17.29 -2.28
N HIS A 143 -2.80 -17.83 -3.20
CA HIS A 143 -1.60 -17.19 -3.73
C HIS A 143 -1.96 -16.05 -4.70
N VAL A 144 -2.94 -16.28 -5.58
CA VAL A 144 -3.42 -15.26 -6.53
C VAL A 144 -4.01 -14.05 -5.80
N VAL A 145 -4.82 -14.28 -4.76
CA VAL A 145 -5.37 -13.22 -3.90
C VAL A 145 -4.25 -12.39 -3.27
N THR A 146 -3.24 -13.07 -2.72
CA THR A 146 -2.10 -12.42 -2.06
C THR A 146 -1.28 -11.60 -3.04
N TYR A 147 -1.03 -12.13 -4.24
CA TYR A 147 -0.34 -11.41 -5.33
C TYR A 147 -1.07 -10.12 -5.71
N LYS A 148 -2.35 -10.23 -6.07
CA LYS A 148 -3.18 -9.09 -6.49
C LYS A 148 -3.29 -8.03 -5.40
N TYR A 149 -3.41 -8.47 -4.14
CA TYR A 149 -3.39 -7.56 -3.00
C TYR A 149 -2.10 -6.75 -2.94
N TYR A 150 -0.93 -7.39 -2.96
CA TYR A 150 0.35 -6.68 -2.86
C TYR A 150 0.68 -5.85 -4.10
N LEU A 151 0.27 -6.30 -5.29
CA LEU A 151 0.36 -5.52 -6.52
C LEU A 151 -0.45 -4.22 -6.39
N GLY A 152 -1.68 -4.33 -5.88
CA GLY A 152 -2.55 -3.19 -5.62
C GLY A 152 -2.01 -2.23 -4.55
N VAL A 153 -1.47 -2.75 -3.44
CA VAL A 153 -0.81 -1.94 -2.40
C VAL A 153 0.43 -1.23 -2.96
N SER A 154 1.23 -1.92 -3.76
CA SER A 154 2.40 -1.33 -4.42
C SER A 154 1.98 -0.20 -5.35
N ALA A 155 0.97 -0.42 -6.20
CA ALA A 155 0.41 0.62 -7.05
C ALA A 155 -0.10 1.81 -6.23
N PHE A 156 -0.82 1.57 -5.12
CA PHE A 156 -1.31 2.61 -4.22
C PHE A 156 -0.18 3.47 -3.63
N LEU A 157 0.89 2.83 -3.15
CA LEU A 157 2.06 3.53 -2.60
C LEU A 157 2.86 4.29 -3.66
N ASN A 158 2.78 3.88 -4.93
CA ASN A 158 3.32 4.61 -6.07
C ASN A 158 2.32 5.61 -6.67
N GLU A 159 1.18 5.83 -6.00
CA GLU A 159 0.13 6.77 -6.41
C GLU A 159 -0.59 6.40 -7.71
N GLU A 160 -0.46 5.15 -8.16
CA GLU A 160 -1.15 4.58 -9.32
C GLU A 160 -2.55 4.09 -8.91
N TYR A 161 -3.43 5.00 -8.45
CA TYR A 161 -4.69 4.64 -7.80
C TYR A 161 -5.66 3.84 -8.69
N THR A 162 -5.63 4.03 -10.02
CA THR A 162 -6.49 3.26 -10.94
C THR A 162 -6.08 1.80 -11.00
N VAL A 163 -4.77 1.53 -11.04
CA VAL A 163 -4.22 0.16 -11.04
C VAL A 163 -4.43 -0.47 -9.65
N ALA A 164 -4.20 0.32 -8.60
CA ALA A 164 -4.46 -0.09 -7.23
C ALA A 164 -5.91 -0.54 -7.05
N GLU A 165 -6.87 0.28 -7.49
CA GLU A 165 -8.30 -0.04 -7.38
C GLU A 165 -8.63 -1.35 -8.12
N THR A 166 -8.17 -1.52 -9.37
CA THR A 166 -8.45 -2.73 -10.14
C THR A 166 -7.89 -3.99 -9.50
N GLU A 167 -6.64 -3.95 -9.02
CA GLU A 167 -5.98 -5.13 -8.47
C GLU A 167 -6.46 -5.48 -7.06
N LEU A 168 -6.73 -4.46 -6.23
CA LEU A 168 -7.31 -4.66 -4.90
C LEU A 168 -8.76 -5.16 -4.99
N MET A 169 -9.58 -4.64 -5.90
CA MET A 169 -10.93 -5.17 -6.15
C MET A 169 -10.88 -6.62 -6.64
N ALA A 170 -9.99 -6.93 -7.59
CA ALA A 170 -9.83 -8.31 -8.07
C ALA A 170 -9.37 -9.26 -6.95
N SER A 171 -8.51 -8.79 -6.04
CA SER A 171 -8.13 -9.54 -4.84
C SER A 171 -9.32 -9.79 -3.91
N LEU A 172 -10.18 -8.79 -3.72
CA LEU A 172 -11.37 -8.88 -2.88
C LEU A 172 -12.40 -9.85 -3.45
N GLU A 173 -12.67 -9.80 -4.75
CA GLU A 173 -13.61 -10.70 -5.43
C GLU A 173 -13.19 -12.17 -5.33
N LEU A 174 -11.88 -12.42 -5.29
CA LEU A 174 -11.31 -13.75 -5.11
C LEU A 174 -11.28 -14.20 -3.63
N CYS A 175 -11.50 -13.30 -2.66
CA CYS A 175 -11.59 -13.64 -1.25
C CYS A 175 -12.94 -14.30 -0.90
N GLU A 176 -12.90 -15.36 -0.10
CA GLU A 176 -14.12 -15.87 0.55
C GLU A 176 -14.63 -14.86 1.58
N LYS A 177 -15.96 -14.65 1.61
CA LYS A 177 -16.66 -13.65 2.46
C LYS A 177 -16.34 -13.76 3.96
N ASN A 178 -15.75 -14.86 4.42
CA ASN A 178 -15.42 -15.13 5.83
C ASN A 178 -13.95 -14.90 6.21
N SER A 179 -13.07 -14.44 5.30
CA SER A 179 -11.66 -14.18 5.63
C SER A 179 -11.46 -12.76 6.19
N ALA A 180 -11.81 -12.55 7.46
CA ALA A 180 -11.71 -11.25 8.16
C ALA A 180 -10.30 -10.62 8.12
N LYS A 181 -9.23 -11.44 8.03
CA LYS A 181 -7.84 -10.94 7.98
C LYS A 181 -7.48 -10.29 6.64
N ASN A 182 -8.09 -10.71 5.53
CA ASN A 182 -7.79 -10.17 4.20
C ASN A 182 -8.57 -8.87 3.93
N LEU A 183 -9.76 -8.74 4.51
CA LEU A 183 -10.61 -7.55 4.42
C LEU A 183 -10.01 -6.33 5.13
N LYS A 184 -9.35 -6.52 6.27
CA LYS A 184 -8.75 -5.43 7.08
C LYS A 184 -7.73 -4.60 6.31
N TYR A 185 -6.92 -5.26 5.51
CA TYR A 185 -5.88 -4.64 4.70
C TYR A 185 -6.41 -3.91 3.45
N LEU A 186 -7.56 -4.34 2.94
CA LEU A 186 -8.27 -3.71 1.83
C LEU A 186 -9.05 -2.48 2.29
N ALA A 187 -9.61 -2.50 3.50
CA ALA A 187 -10.26 -1.33 4.10
C ALA A 187 -9.27 -0.17 4.31
N ASP A 188 -8.04 -0.44 4.76
CA ASP A 188 -7.02 0.60 4.96
C ASP A 188 -6.58 1.29 3.65
N THR A 189 -6.69 0.62 2.50
CA THR A 189 -6.21 1.12 1.19
C THR A 189 -7.33 1.69 0.30
N HIS A 190 -8.57 1.25 0.46
CA HIS A 190 -9.71 1.77 -0.29
C HIS A 190 -10.40 2.94 0.44
N VAL A 191 -9.88 4.15 0.24
CA VAL A 191 -10.61 5.40 0.59
C VAL A 191 -11.51 5.86 -0.57
N SER A 192 -11.74 4.99 -1.57
CA SER A 192 -12.66 5.28 -2.68
C SER A 192 -14.10 5.18 -2.22
N CYS A 193 -14.75 6.34 -2.26
CA CYS A 193 -16.10 6.69 -1.83
C CYS A 193 -17.19 5.97 -2.66
N SER A 194 -17.23 4.64 -2.60
CA SER A 194 -18.33 3.81 -3.06
C SER A 194 -19.21 3.48 -1.85
N ASP A 195 -20.52 3.77 -1.95
CA ASP A 195 -21.50 3.55 -0.87
C ASP A 195 -21.57 2.08 -0.40
N ALA A 196 -20.97 1.13 -1.14
CA ALA A 196 -21.01 -0.29 -0.84
C ALA A 196 -19.98 -0.76 0.21
N TYR A 197 -18.96 0.05 0.56
CA TYR A 197 -17.83 -0.40 1.39
C TYR A 197 -17.71 0.28 2.75
N LEU A 198 -18.68 1.14 3.10
CA LEU A 198 -18.73 1.81 4.41
C LEU A 198 -18.99 0.83 5.56
N ASP A 199 -19.59 -0.34 5.29
CA ASP A 199 -19.91 -1.36 6.30
C ASP A 199 -18.70 -2.20 6.74
N ILE A 200 -17.54 -2.07 6.08
CA ILE A 200 -16.33 -2.86 6.36
C ILE A 200 -15.24 -2.01 7.05
N ALA A 201 -15.41 -0.69 7.08
CA ALA A 201 -14.49 0.23 7.75
C ALA A 201 -14.69 0.17 9.27
N GLU A 202 -14.02 -0.78 9.93
CA GLU A 202 -13.90 -0.82 11.40
C GLU A 202 -13.11 0.38 11.96
N ASP A 203 -12.46 1.18 11.10
CA ASP A 203 -11.57 2.25 11.50
C ASP A 203 -12.31 3.60 11.60
N ALA A 204 -12.49 4.08 12.83
CA ALA A 204 -13.27 5.30 13.15
C ALA A 204 -12.82 6.54 12.35
N ILE A 205 -11.55 6.59 11.94
CA ILE A 205 -10.97 7.70 11.16
C ILE A 205 -11.59 7.76 9.76
N GLN A 206 -11.77 6.63 9.08
CA GLN A 206 -12.31 6.59 7.72
C GLN A 206 -13.78 7.04 7.70
N CYS A 207 -14.56 6.61 8.70
CA CYS A 207 -15.94 7.06 8.89
C CYS A 207 -16.03 8.59 9.06
N LEU A 208 -15.16 9.18 9.88
CA LEU A 208 -15.09 10.63 10.08
C LEU A 208 -14.67 11.36 8.79
N VAL A 209 -13.67 10.85 8.08
CA VAL A 209 -13.22 11.39 6.79
C VAL A 209 -14.38 11.43 5.79
N VAL A 210 -15.12 10.33 5.63
CA VAL A 210 -16.27 10.27 4.72
C VAL A 210 -17.39 11.22 5.17
N GLU A 211 -17.66 11.30 6.47
CA GLU A 211 -18.64 12.23 7.02
C GLU A 211 -18.28 13.68 6.70
N TYR A 212 -17.04 14.10 6.95
CA TYR A 212 -16.56 15.46 6.69
C TYR A 212 -16.56 15.78 5.20
N ILE A 213 -16.17 14.84 4.33
CA ILE A 213 -16.27 15.00 2.88
C ILE A 213 -17.72 15.19 2.47
N ARG A 214 -18.64 14.31 2.89
CA ARG A 214 -20.08 14.42 2.56
C ARG A 214 -20.66 15.76 3.03
N LYS A 215 -20.22 16.25 4.19
CA LYS A 215 -20.61 17.55 4.73
C LYS A 215 -19.83 18.73 4.13
N GLY A 216 -18.75 18.53 3.38
CA GLY A 216 -17.86 19.62 2.98
C GLY A 216 -17.33 20.41 4.17
N ASP A 217 -17.12 19.74 5.33
CA ASP A 217 -16.60 20.35 6.55
C ASP A 217 -15.07 20.33 6.53
N LEU A 218 -14.51 21.28 5.80
CA LEU A 218 -13.06 21.35 5.58
C LEU A 218 -12.28 21.65 6.86
N LYS A 219 -12.88 22.38 7.81
CA LYS A 219 -12.26 22.70 9.09
C LYS A 219 -11.99 21.45 9.92
N ARG A 220 -13.02 20.62 10.12
CA ARG A 220 -12.88 19.38 10.90
C ARG A 220 -12.03 18.35 10.17
N TYR A 221 -12.08 18.36 8.84
CA TYR A 221 -11.19 17.55 8.00
C TYR A 221 -9.71 17.86 8.29
N ASP A 222 -9.33 19.13 8.22
CA ASP A 222 -7.94 19.56 8.43
C ASP A 222 -7.49 19.30 9.87
N GLN A 223 -8.37 19.52 10.86
CA GLN A 223 -8.09 19.19 12.26
C GLN A 223 -7.84 17.68 12.47
N LEU A 224 -8.69 16.82 11.89
CA LEU A 224 -8.50 15.37 11.98
C LEU A 224 -7.17 14.93 11.37
N LEU A 225 -6.79 15.51 10.22
CA LEU A 225 -5.55 15.19 9.54
C LEU A 225 -4.32 15.55 10.40
N MET A 226 -4.35 16.71 11.07
CA MET A 226 -3.31 17.13 12.01
C MET A 226 -3.27 16.25 13.28
N GLU A 227 -4.43 15.97 13.89
CA GLU A 227 -4.53 15.20 15.13
C GLU A 227 -4.12 13.72 14.97
N ARG A 228 -4.30 13.16 13.78
CA ARG A 228 -4.04 11.74 13.49
C ARG A 228 -2.85 11.52 12.55
N GLU A 229 -2.06 12.56 12.28
CA GLU A 229 -0.90 12.51 11.37
C GLU A 229 0.00 11.29 11.64
N LYS A 230 0.45 11.11 12.89
CA LYS A 230 1.36 10.00 13.27
C LYS A 230 0.76 8.61 12.99
N GLU A 231 -0.53 8.45 13.21
CA GLU A 231 -1.22 7.18 12.99
C GLU A 231 -1.35 6.89 11.48
N LEU A 232 -1.75 7.90 10.71
CA LEU A 232 -1.89 7.83 9.25
C LEU A 232 -0.55 7.61 8.55
N MET A 233 0.51 8.24 9.06
CA MET A 233 1.89 8.03 8.61
C MET A 233 2.36 6.60 8.92
N GLY A 234 2.06 6.09 10.11
CA GLY A 234 2.33 4.70 10.48
C GLY A 234 1.62 3.68 9.57
N LYS A 235 0.40 4.00 9.14
CA LYS A 235 -0.39 3.20 8.19
C LYS A 235 -0.01 3.44 6.71
N ARG A 236 0.85 4.42 6.40
CA ARG A 236 1.24 4.84 5.03
C ARG A 236 0.08 5.31 4.15
N ILE A 237 -0.98 5.86 4.75
CA ILE A 237 -2.19 6.32 4.04
C ILE A 237 -2.37 7.85 4.10
N TYR A 238 -1.49 8.55 4.82
CA TYR A 238 -1.58 10.01 5.02
C TYR A 238 -1.71 10.77 3.70
N LEU A 239 -0.80 10.54 2.73
CA LEU A 239 -0.81 11.22 1.44
C LEU A 239 -2.10 10.96 0.64
N ALA A 240 -2.63 9.74 0.72
CA ALA A 240 -3.87 9.40 0.03
C ALA A 240 -5.07 10.15 0.64
N ILE A 241 -5.14 10.25 1.97
CA ILE A 241 -6.17 11.04 2.66
C ILE A 241 -6.00 12.52 2.30
N GLU A 242 -4.81 13.09 2.41
CA GLU A 242 -4.54 14.48 2.06
C GLU A 242 -5.03 14.85 0.65
N ARG A 243 -4.86 13.97 -0.34
CA ARG A 243 -5.38 14.18 -1.70
C ARG A 243 -6.90 14.20 -1.81
N ILE A 244 -7.59 13.45 -0.95
CA ILE A 244 -9.05 13.40 -0.93
C ILE A 244 -9.65 14.70 -0.36
N ARG A 245 -8.84 15.55 0.30
CA ARG A 245 -9.24 16.89 0.75
C ARG A 245 -9.93 17.71 -0.34
N ASP A 246 -9.52 17.56 -1.60
CA ASP A 246 -10.15 18.21 -2.75
C ASP A 246 -11.64 17.86 -2.91
N MET A 247 -12.05 16.64 -2.53
CA MET A 247 -13.48 16.25 -2.50
C MET A 247 -14.27 16.97 -1.42
N CYS A 248 -13.66 17.19 -0.26
CA CYS A 248 -14.26 17.98 0.80
C CYS A 248 -14.44 19.44 0.33
N MET A 249 -13.41 20.02 -0.28
CA MET A 249 -13.44 21.37 -0.87
C MET A 249 -14.52 21.50 -1.95
N ARG A 250 -14.60 20.55 -2.88
CA ARG A 250 -15.65 20.49 -3.91
C ARG A 250 -17.04 20.49 -3.28
N ASN A 251 -17.26 19.73 -2.21
CA ASN A 251 -18.55 19.66 -1.53
C ASN A 251 -18.90 20.95 -0.78
N LEU A 252 -17.92 21.66 -0.24
CA LEU A 252 -18.09 23.02 0.29
C LEU A 252 -18.55 23.97 -0.82
N PHE A 253 -17.87 23.99 -1.97
CA PHE A 253 -18.26 24.83 -3.11
C PHE A 253 -19.64 24.46 -3.68
N ARG A 254 -19.99 23.16 -3.68
CA ARG A 254 -21.35 22.72 -4.03
C ARG A 254 -22.40 23.28 -3.08
N ARG A 255 -22.09 23.41 -1.79
CA ARG A 255 -23.00 24.04 -0.82
C ARG A 255 -23.19 25.52 -1.10
N VAL A 256 -22.12 26.25 -1.45
CA VAL A 256 -22.21 27.65 -1.89
C VAL A 256 -23.15 27.77 -3.10
N PHE A 257 -23.02 26.86 -4.08
CA PHE A 257 -23.94 26.81 -5.22
C PHE A 257 -25.41 26.58 -4.81
N ILE A 258 -25.66 25.67 -3.88
CA ILE A 258 -27.01 25.39 -3.38
C ILE A 258 -27.59 26.59 -2.61
N LEU A 259 -26.78 27.24 -1.77
CA LEU A 259 -27.17 28.42 -0.99
C LEU A 259 -27.48 29.63 -1.90
N ASN A 260 -26.75 29.76 -3.01
CA ASN A 260 -27.04 30.76 -4.06
C ASN A 260 -28.16 30.31 -5.02
N GLN A 261 -29.13 29.56 -4.52
CA GLN A 261 -30.34 29.15 -5.24
C GLN A 261 -30.06 28.44 -6.57
N ARG A 262 -28.90 27.75 -6.67
CA ARG A 262 -28.45 27.08 -7.89
C ARG A 262 -28.29 28.01 -9.10
N SER A 263 -27.98 29.29 -8.86
CA SER A 263 -27.60 30.23 -9.91
C SER A 263 -26.37 29.71 -10.66
N THR A 264 -26.39 29.81 -11.99
CA THR A 264 -25.21 29.50 -12.83
C THR A 264 -24.13 30.56 -12.73
N LYS A 265 -24.46 31.73 -12.19
CA LYS A 265 -23.58 32.90 -12.09
C LYS A 265 -23.37 33.21 -10.61
N ILE A 266 -22.19 32.90 -10.08
CA ILE A 266 -21.86 33.09 -8.66
C ILE A 266 -20.61 33.94 -8.53
N PRO A 267 -20.65 35.07 -7.79
CA PRO A 267 -19.45 35.86 -7.49
C PRO A 267 -18.39 35.04 -6.75
N ILE A 268 -17.11 35.24 -7.06
CA ILE A 268 -15.98 34.54 -6.39
C ILE A 268 -16.00 34.81 -4.88
N ASP A 269 -16.40 36.02 -4.49
CA ASP A 269 -16.57 36.45 -3.10
C ASP A 269 -17.44 35.49 -2.26
N GLN A 270 -18.48 34.90 -2.85
CA GLN A 270 -19.34 33.95 -2.15
C GLN A 270 -18.61 32.64 -1.79
N PHE A 271 -17.71 32.19 -2.66
CA PHE A 271 -16.84 31.04 -2.37
C PHE A 271 -15.77 31.42 -1.34
N HIS A 272 -15.23 32.64 -1.44
CA HIS A 272 -14.25 33.17 -0.51
C HIS A 272 -14.78 33.24 0.93
N ILE A 273 -16.00 33.77 1.12
CA ILE A 273 -16.68 33.80 2.42
C ILE A 273 -16.82 32.39 3.01
N ALA A 274 -17.16 31.41 2.17
CA ALA A 274 -17.30 30.02 2.62
C ALA A 274 -15.97 29.40 3.06
N LEU A 275 -14.87 29.69 2.36
CA LEU A 275 -13.52 29.25 2.76
C LEU A 275 -13.09 29.89 4.08
N LYS A 276 -13.32 31.19 4.23
CA LYS A 276 -13.03 31.92 5.47
C LYS A 276 -13.84 31.36 6.65
N HIS A 277 -15.12 31.03 6.43
CA HIS A 277 -15.94 30.35 7.44
C HIS A 277 -15.43 28.94 7.78
N ALA A 278 -14.89 28.23 6.79
CA ALA A 278 -14.23 26.95 6.98
C ALA A 278 -12.84 27.04 7.64
N GLY A 279 -12.38 28.24 8.02
CA GLY A 279 -11.11 28.46 8.71
C GLY A 279 -9.90 28.66 7.79
N LEU A 280 -10.11 28.84 6.48
CA LEU A 280 -9.07 29.22 5.52
C LEU A 280 -9.13 30.72 5.27
N ASP A 281 -8.33 31.47 6.02
CA ASP A 281 -8.15 32.90 5.80
C ASP A 281 -7.07 33.12 4.74
N ILE A 282 -7.50 33.05 3.49
CA ILE A 282 -6.67 33.15 2.27
C ILE A 282 -6.99 34.44 1.52
N GLU A 283 -6.29 34.74 0.44
CA GLU A 283 -6.66 35.86 -0.43
C GLU A 283 -7.75 35.47 -1.45
N ILE A 284 -8.44 36.46 -2.03
CA ILE A 284 -9.43 36.21 -3.10
C ILE A 284 -8.76 35.58 -4.33
N ALA A 285 -7.52 35.97 -4.64
CA ALA A 285 -6.74 35.38 -5.72
C ALA A 285 -6.48 33.88 -5.50
N GLU A 286 -6.22 33.46 -4.26
CA GLU A 286 -6.07 32.04 -3.91
C GLU A 286 -7.40 31.29 -4.01
N THR A 287 -8.52 31.95 -3.68
CA THR A 287 -9.87 31.40 -3.90
C THR A 287 -10.12 31.14 -5.39
N GLU A 288 -9.74 32.08 -6.25
CA GLU A 288 -9.81 31.92 -7.71
C GLU A 288 -8.96 30.73 -8.18
N CYS A 289 -7.74 30.58 -7.64
CA CYS A 289 -6.86 29.44 -7.91
C CYS A 289 -7.50 28.09 -7.53
N PHE A 290 -8.09 27.98 -6.33
CA PHE A 290 -8.81 26.77 -5.93
C PHE A 290 -9.96 26.43 -6.87
N LEU A 291 -10.75 27.43 -7.28
CA LEU A 291 -11.84 27.24 -8.24
C LEU A 291 -11.32 26.80 -9.61
N ALA A 292 -10.24 27.40 -10.09
CA ALA A 292 -9.60 27.03 -11.35
C ALA A 292 -9.12 25.59 -11.33
N ASN A 293 -8.47 25.16 -10.24
CA ASN A 293 -8.02 23.78 -10.04
C ASN A 293 -9.19 22.80 -10.04
N MET A 294 -10.30 23.13 -9.36
CA MET A 294 -11.51 22.29 -9.34
C MET A 294 -12.16 22.17 -10.72
N ILE A 295 -12.11 23.22 -11.54
CA ILE A 295 -12.60 23.19 -12.93
C ILE A 295 -11.67 22.33 -13.80
N TYR A 296 -10.36 22.52 -13.69
CA TYR A 296 -9.35 21.77 -14.42
C TYR A 296 -9.44 20.26 -14.15
N LYS A 297 -9.58 19.87 -12.87
CA LYS A 297 -9.78 18.47 -12.45
C LYS A 297 -11.17 17.92 -12.82
N GLY A 298 -12.07 18.75 -13.35
CA GLY A 298 -13.43 18.35 -13.72
C GLY A 298 -14.35 18.08 -12.51
N PHE A 299 -13.96 18.51 -11.32
CA PHE A 299 -14.78 18.51 -10.10
C PHE A 299 -15.94 19.52 -10.18
N ILE A 300 -15.71 20.60 -10.93
CA ILE A 300 -16.68 21.64 -11.25
C ILE A 300 -16.72 21.80 -12.76
N LYS A 301 -17.93 21.84 -13.35
CA LYS A 301 -18.10 22.20 -14.77
C LYS A 301 -18.48 23.66 -14.87
N GLY A 302 -17.62 24.46 -15.48
CA GLY A 302 -17.83 25.90 -15.64
C GLY A 302 -16.56 26.60 -16.10
N TYR A 303 -16.57 27.92 -16.07
CA TYR A 303 -15.39 28.76 -16.30
C TYR A 303 -15.41 30.00 -15.40
N ILE A 304 -14.26 30.62 -15.23
CA ILE A 304 -14.11 31.85 -14.43
C ILE A 304 -14.13 33.04 -15.38
N HIS A 305 -14.99 34.02 -15.10
CA HIS A 305 -15.04 35.28 -15.83
C HIS A 305 -14.31 36.37 -15.02
N GLN A 306 -12.99 36.48 -15.23
CA GLN A 306 -12.11 37.34 -14.43
C GLN A 306 -12.56 38.81 -14.33
N GLY A 307 -12.97 39.42 -15.46
CA GLY A 307 -13.40 40.82 -15.48
C GLY A 307 -14.69 41.13 -14.71
N ARG A 308 -15.44 40.10 -14.29
CA ARG A 308 -16.65 40.22 -13.45
C ARG A 308 -16.50 39.54 -12.10
N GLN A 309 -15.31 38.99 -11.81
CA GLN A 309 -15.02 38.26 -10.57
C GLN A 309 -16.10 37.24 -10.21
N MET A 310 -16.47 36.40 -11.19
CA MET A 310 -17.55 35.43 -11.06
C MET A 310 -17.23 34.08 -11.72
N VAL A 311 -17.77 33.01 -11.15
CA VAL A 311 -17.78 31.68 -11.74
C VAL A 311 -19.08 31.48 -12.51
N ILE A 312 -18.96 31.04 -13.76
CA ILE A 312 -20.08 30.66 -14.62
C ILE A 312 -20.11 29.14 -14.69
N LEU A 313 -21.05 28.55 -13.95
CA LEU A 313 -21.26 27.12 -13.83
C LEU A 313 -22.12 26.57 -14.98
N SER A 314 -21.88 25.31 -15.35
CA SER A 314 -22.67 24.59 -16.34
C SER A 314 -24.13 24.45 -15.90
N VAL A 315 -25.07 24.67 -16.82
CA VAL A 315 -26.50 24.40 -16.61
C VAL A 315 -26.74 22.91 -16.35
N LYS A 316 -25.99 22.04 -17.04
CA LYS A 316 -26.08 20.60 -16.91
C LYS A 316 -24.98 20.09 -15.99
N ASP A 317 -25.38 19.56 -14.84
CA ASP A 317 -24.50 18.87 -13.89
C ASP A 317 -23.22 19.68 -13.52
N PRO A 318 -23.36 20.86 -12.89
CA PRO A 318 -22.23 21.72 -12.53
C PRO A 318 -21.25 21.07 -11.56
N PHE A 319 -21.69 20.05 -10.82
CA PHE A 319 -20.90 19.29 -9.85
C PHE A 319 -21.14 17.79 -10.09
N PRO A 320 -20.33 17.13 -10.95
CA PRO A 320 -20.49 15.73 -11.31
C PRO A 320 -20.40 14.79 -10.12
N LYS A 321 -21.27 13.77 -10.05
CA LYS A 321 -21.29 12.78 -8.95
C LYS A 321 -20.09 11.83 -8.98
N THR A 322 -19.77 11.34 -10.17
CA THR A 322 -18.65 10.43 -10.38
C THR A 322 -17.49 11.27 -10.89
N VAL A 323 -16.43 11.36 -10.10
CA VAL A 323 -15.17 11.88 -10.60
C VAL A 323 -14.19 10.75 -10.67
N LYS A 324 -13.51 10.60 -11.80
CA LYS A 324 -12.49 9.57 -11.96
C LYS A 324 -11.39 9.82 -10.94
N LEU A 325 -10.93 8.79 -10.24
CA LEU A 325 -9.78 8.88 -9.34
C LEU A 325 -8.53 9.45 -10.02
N SER A 326 -8.39 9.23 -11.33
CA SER A 326 -7.36 9.86 -12.16
C SER A 326 -7.34 11.39 -12.06
N ASN A 327 -8.46 12.03 -11.73
CA ASN A 327 -8.56 13.48 -11.65
C ASN A 327 -8.14 14.03 -10.28
N LEU A 328 -7.97 13.17 -9.26
CA LEU A 328 -7.32 13.54 -8.00
C LEU A 328 -5.79 13.55 -8.13
N LEU A 329 -5.26 13.04 -9.25
CA LEU A 329 -3.84 12.76 -9.50
C LEU A 329 -3.14 13.76 -10.44
N ILE A 330 -3.82 14.81 -10.90
CA ILE A 330 -3.27 15.85 -11.79
C ILE A 330 -3.19 17.18 -11.05
#